data_AF-A0A9P5Z8Y6-F1
#
_entry.id   AF-A0A9P5Z8Y6-F1
#
_cell.length_a   1.000
_cell.length_b   1.000
_cell.length_c   1.000
_cell.angle_alpha   90.00
_cell.angle_beta   90.00
_cell.angle_gamma   90.00
#
_symmetry.space_group_name_H-M   'P 1'
#
loop_
_entity.id
_entity.type
_entity.pdbx_description
1 polymer ?
#
loop_
_entity_poly.entity_id
_entity_poly.type
_entity_poly.pdbx_seq_one_letter_code
_entity_poly.pdbx_strand_id
1 'polypeptide(L)'
;MVRGTGKFKQKRGGGRSFSKDLGHDGGDKSRAHRGGEGIEEEDSDEDSEEEEESEEEESEESEEDTVAQPELTRAERREMKKKEAEKKKAEEEEDPDLINPNHVQKKLNISDLNAPRELTRREKEQKEKADAKERYWKLHVQGKTDEAKADLSRLAKIRAEREAAQAKRKAEAEAKAQEAEAKKAAQLAKRS
;
A
#
# COMPACT_ATOMS: atom_id res chain seq x y z
N MET A 1 15.20 15.62 -42.92
CA MET A 1 16.11 16.77 -42.68
C MET A 1 15.69 17.52 -41.42
N VAL A 2 16.35 17.28 -40.28
CA VAL A 2 16.17 18.11 -39.08
C VAL A 2 17.16 19.27 -39.17
N ARG A 3 16.65 20.49 -39.31
CA ARG A 3 17.46 21.71 -39.45
C ARG A 3 18.12 22.01 -38.11
N GLY A 4 19.45 22.11 -38.11
CA GLY A 4 20.26 22.35 -36.91
C GLY A 4 19.87 23.62 -36.19
N THR A 5 19.73 23.52 -34.86
CA THR A 5 19.49 24.67 -33.99
C THR A 5 20.71 25.59 -34.03
N GLY A 6 20.54 26.82 -34.52
CA GLY A 6 21.59 27.82 -34.61
C GLY A 6 22.19 28.20 -33.26
N LYS A 7 23.21 29.09 -33.29
CA LYS A 7 24.11 29.58 -32.22
C LYS A 7 23.50 30.06 -30.88
N PHE A 8 22.21 29.85 -30.62
CA PHE A 8 21.55 30.17 -29.36
C PHE A 8 21.16 28.88 -28.64
N LYS A 9 21.74 28.67 -27.44
CA LYS A 9 21.31 27.60 -26.53
C LYS A 9 19.89 27.90 -26.06
N GLN A 10 18.88 27.16 -26.55
CA GLN A 10 17.55 27.21 -25.95
C GLN A 10 17.65 26.68 -24.52
N LYS A 11 17.60 27.59 -23.54
CA LYS A 11 17.45 27.23 -22.13
C LYS A 11 16.01 26.69 -21.97
N ARG A 12 15.84 25.37 -22.01
CA ARG A 12 14.61 24.74 -21.55
C ARG A 12 14.43 25.08 -20.06
N GLY A 13 13.21 25.49 -19.71
CA GLY A 13 12.87 26.19 -18.47
C GLY A 13 13.51 25.60 -17.22
N GLY A 14 14.14 26.48 -16.43
CA GLY A 14 14.53 26.17 -15.06
C GLY A 14 13.28 25.84 -14.26
N GLY A 15 13.32 24.70 -13.56
CA GLY A 15 12.20 24.20 -12.76
C GLY A 15 11.71 25.24 -11.76
N ARG A 16 10.39 25.41 -11.68
CA ARG A 16 9.75 26.25 -10.66
C ARG A 16 9.81 25.48 -9.34
N SER A 17 10.66 25.90 -8.42
CA SER A 17 10.78 25.34 -7.08
C SER A 17 9.62 25.85 -6.21
N PHE A 18 8.57 25.05 -6.04
CA PHE A 18 7.40 25.40 -5.23
C PHE A 18 7.54 25.04 -3.74
N SER A 19 8.72 24.58 -3.30
CA SER A 19 8.94 24.06 -1.94
C SER A 19 9.92 24.87 -1.09
N LYS A 20 10.32 26.09 -1.52
CA LYS A 20 11.23 26.91 -0.70
C LYS A 20 10.50 27.80 0.33
N ASP A 21 9.21 28.10 0.11
CA ASP A 21 8.45 29.05 0.95
C ASP A 21 7.01 28.59 1.22
N LEU A 22 6.80 27.32 1.58
CA LEU A 22 5.62 26.94 2.38
C LEU A 22 5.99 27.02 3.86
N GLY A 23 6.39 28.23 4.27
CA GLY A 23 6.54 28.58 5.67
C GLY A 23 5.17 28.63 6.32
N HIS A 24 5.03 27.91 7.42
CA HIS A 24 3.91 27.97 8.36
C HIS A 24 3.39 29.40 8.51
N ASP A 25 2.19 29.65 7.97
CA ASP A 25 1.33 30.76 8.31
C ASP A 25 0.89 30.63 9.77
N GLY A 26 1.74 31.09 10.68
CA GLY A 26 1.33 31.30 12.07
C GLY A 26 2.44 31.09 13.09
N GLY A 27 3.12 32.18 13.42
CA GLY A 27 3.75 32.32 14.73
C GLY A 27 5.26 32.41 14.70
N ASP A 28 5.73 33.67 14.80
CA ASP A 28 6.89 34.12 15.56
C ASP A 28 7.87 33.02 16.02
N LYS A 29 9.08 33.04 15.47
CA LYS A 29 10.29 32.55 16.14
C LYS A 29 11.52 33.24 15.61
N SER A 30 11.84 34.34 16.30
CA SER A 30 13.20 34.76 16.57
C SER A 30 14.21 33.58 16.68
N ARG A 31 15.29 33.68 15.89
CA ARG A 31 16.69 33.33 16.23
C ARG A 31 16.96 31.94 16.85
N ALA A 32 17.65 31.07 16.11
CA ALA A 32 18.91 30.46 16.56
C ALA A 32 19.56 29.57 15.48
N HIS A 33 20.65 30.04 14.89
CA HIS A 33 21.71 29.18 14.40
C HIS A 33 22.38 28.51 15.62
N ARG A 34 22.31 27.17 15.75
CA ARG A 34 23.19 26.39 16.64
C ARG A 34 23.10 24.88 16.38
N GLY A 35 24.24 24.28 16.01
CA GLY A 35 24.58 22.83 16.09
C GLY A 35 23.78 21.94 15.13
N GLY A 36 24.35 21.11 14.26
CA GLY A 36 25.51 20.22 14.45
C GLY A 36 24.98 18.78 14.57
N GLU A 37 25.48 17.88 13.71
CA GLU A 37 25.37 16.39 13.79
C GLU A 37 23.98 15.85 13.37
N GLY A 38 23.80 15.06 12.31
CA GLY A 38 24.54 13.86 11.89
C GLY A 38 23.60 12.67 12.08
N ILE A 39 22.71 12.39 11.12
CA ILE A 39 21.92 11.14 11.09
C ILE A 39 22.00 10.60 9.66
N GLU A 40 22.72 9.49 9.58
CA GLU A 40 23.07 8.71 8.42
C GLU A 40 21.83 7.95 7.91
N GLU A 41 21.74 7.81 6.59
CA GLU A 41 20.74 6.99 5.92
C GLU A 41 21.09 5.52 6.14
N GLU A 42 20.13 4.75 6.67
CA GLU A 42 20.20 3.29 6.76
C GLU A 42 19.37 2.72 5.60
N ASP A 43 20.08 2.49 4.48
CA ASP A 43 19.65 1.70 3.34
C ASP A 43 19.87 0.22 3.72
N SER A 44 18.78 -0.53 3.83
CA SER A 44 18.82 -1.97 4.16
C SER A 44 18.48 -2.75 2.90
N ASP A 45 19.53 -3.06 2.13
CA ASP A 45 19.59 -4.19 1.20
C ASP A 45 19.27 -5.48 1.98
N GLU A 46 18.20 -6.19 1.60
CA GLU A 46 17.99 -7.59 1.98
C GLU A 46 17.99 -8.42 0.70
N ASP A 47 19.08 -9.17 0.59
CA ASP A 47 19.50 -10.15 -0.40
C ASP A 47 18.72 -11.48 -0.27
N SER A 48 18.76 -12.30 -1.33
CA SER A 48 18.52 -13.77 -1.30
C SER A 48 17.05 -14.23 -1.08
N GLU A 49 16.47 -15.19 -1.82
CA GLU A 49 17.02 -16.41 -2.41
C GLU A 49 16.25 -16.79 -3.70
N GLU A 50 17.03 -17.32 -4.63
CA GLU A 50 16.70 -17.94 -5.91
C GLU A 50 16.52 -19.44 -5.66
N GLU A 51 15.35 -20.00 -5.99
CA GLU A 51 15.13 -21.46 -6.01
C GLU A 51 14.63 -21.83 -7.41
N GLU A 52 15.56 -22.40 -8.15
CA GLU A 52 15.45 -22.94 -9.50
C GLU A 52 15.21 -24.45 -9.36
N GLU A 53 13.98 -24.92 -9.56
CA GLU A 53 13.69 -26.35 -9.58
C GLU A 53 13.74 -26.88 -11.02
N SER A 54 14.86 -27.55 -11.30
CA SER A 54 15.19 -28.32 -12.49
C SER A 54 14.55 -29.72 -12.40
N GLU A 55 13.84 -30.15 -13.43
CA GLU A 55 13.39 -31.55 -13.59
C GLU A 55 13.81 -32.07 -14.98
N GLU A 56 14.64 -33.12 -14.95
CA GLU A 56 15.23 -33.89 -16.05
C GLU A 56 14.15 -34.63 -16.87
N GLU A 57 14.21 -34.57 -18.21
CA GLU A 57 14.70 -35.61 -19.14
C GLU A 57 13.90 -36.92 -19.13
N GLU A 58 13.21 -37.24 -20.24
CA GLU A 58 13.18 -38.57 -20.92
C GLU A 58 12.13 -38.55 -22.06
N SER A 59 12.56 -38.80 -23.30
CA SER A 59 11.88 -39.70 -24.27
C SER A 59 12.54 -39.61 -25.65
N GLU A 60 13.62 -40.37 -25.79
CA GLU A 60 13.90 -41.37 -26.83
C GLU A 60 13.10 -41.32 -28.16
N GLU A 61 13.87 -41.08 -29.23
CA GLU A 61 13.97 -41.85 -30.47
C GLU A 61 12.68 -42.40 -31.13
N SER A 62 12.40 -41.92 -32.34
CA SER A 62 11.94 -42.77 -33.44
C SER A 62 12.31 -42.12 -34.76
N GLU A 63 13.47 -42.50 -35.28
CA GLU A 63 13.76 -42.37 -36.70
C GLU A 63 12.91 -43.37 -37.50
N GLU A 64 12.59 -42.95 -38.73
CA GLU A 64 12.38 -43.82 -39.89
C GLU A 64 11.09 -44.67 -39.94
N ASP A 65 10.05 -44.10 -40.57
CA ASP A 65 9.21 -44.88 -41.48
C ASP A 65 8.78 -44.01 -42.67
N THR A 66 9.67 -43.90 -43.66
CA THR A 66 9.28 -43.39 -44.98
C THR A 66 8.53 -44.49 -45.74
N VAL A 67 7.29 -44.75 -45.31
CA VAL A 67 6.37 -45.60 -46.05
C VAL A 67 6.12 -44.98 -47.42
N ALA A 68 6.54 -45.69 -48.46
CA ALA A 68 6.31 -45.36 -49.85
C ALA A 68 4.83 -45.09 -50.12
N GLN A 69 4.46 -43.82 -50.27
CA GLN A 69 3.13 -43.42 -50.70
C GLN A 69 2.98 -43.64 -52.21
N PRO A 70 1.86 -44.22 -52.69
CA PRO A 70 1.55 -44.22 -54.11
C PRO A 70 1.47 -42.77 -54.61
N GLU A 71 1.99 -42.48 -55.80
CA GLU A 71 1.96 -41.15 -56.39
C GLU A 71 0.51 -40.71 -56.68
N LEU A 72 -0.17 -40.18 -55.66
CA LEU A 72 -1.49 -39.58 -55.78
C LEU A 72 -1.38 -38.30 -56.61
N THR A 73 -2.38 -38.05 -57.44
CA THR A 73 -2.42 -36.84 -58.25
C THR A 73 -2.50 -35.60 -57.35
N ARG A 74 -2.00 -34.45 -57.83
CA ARG A 74 -1.98 -33.19 -57.07
C ARG A 74 -3.38 -32.77 -56.57
N ALA A 75 -4.44 -33.16 -57.27
CA ALA A 75 -5.82 -32.91 -56.89
C ALA A 75 -6.24 -33.77 -55.69
N GLU A 76 -6.01 -35.08 -55.75
CA GLU A 76 -6.32 -36.01 -54.67
C GLU A 76 -5.52 -35.68 -53.40
N ARG A 77 -4.25 -35.29 -53.54
CA ARG A 77 -3.42 -34.86 -52.39
C ARG A 77 -3.95 -33.58 -51.72
N ARG A 78 -4.55 -32.66 -52.49
CA ARG A 78 -5.19 -31.44 -51.95
C ARG A 78 -6.50 -31.75 -51.24
N GLU A 79 -7.31 -32.65 -51.77
CA GLU A 79 -8.56 -33.06 -51.15
C GLU A 79 -8.33 -33.86 -49.87
N MET A 80 -7.36 -34.77 -49.87
CA MET A 80 -6.96 -35.51 -48.66
C MET A 80 -6.41 -34.56 -47.59
N LYS A 81 -5.55 -33.60 -47.96
CA LYS A 81 -5.05 -32.58 -47.03
C LYS A 81 -6.17 -31.69 -46.48
N LYS A 82 -7.18 -31.36 -47.29
CA LYS A 82 -8.33 -30.56 -46.84
C LYS A 82 -9.20 -31.35 -45.86
N LYS A 83 -9.50 -32.62 -46.17
CA LYS A 83 -10.25 -33.52 -45.29
C LYS A 83 -9.50 -33.81 -43.99
N GLU A 84 -8.19 -33.95 -44.04
CA GLU A 84 -7.34 -34.15 -42.85
C GLU A 84 -7.29 -32.88 -41.99
N ALA A 85 -7.20 -31.69 -42.59
CA ALA A 85 -7.26 -30.42 -41.86
C ALA A 85 -8.64 -30.16 -41.23
N GLU A 86 -9.71 -30.61 -41.88
CA GLU A 86 -11.08 -30.49 -41.35
C GLU A 86 -11.32 -31.48 -40.19
N LYS A 87 -10.79 -32.71 -40.30
CA LYS A 87 -10.79 -33.68 -39.19
C LYS A 87 -9.96 -33.21 -38.00
N LYS A 88 -8.74 -32.71 -38.23
CA LYS A 88 -7.87 -32.17 -37.16
C LYS A 88 -8.50 -30.98 -36.44
N LYS A 89 -9.23 -30.11 -37.16
CA LYS A 89 -9.98 -29.01 -36.53
C LYS A 89 -11.15 -29.50 -35.68
N ALA A 90 -11.87 -30.52 -36.13
CA ALA A 90 -12.95 -31.10 -35.34
C ALA A 90 -12.42 -31.84 -34.10
N GLU A 91 -11.29 -32.53 -34.22
CA GLU A 91 -10.62 -33.24 -33.12
C GLU A 91 -9.99 -32.28 -32.09
N GLU A 92 -9.39 -31.16 -32.55
CA GLU A 92 -8.86 -30.08 -31.70
C GLU A 92 -9.96 -29.28 -30.96
N GLU A 93 -11.19 -29.27 -31.49
CA GLU A 93 -12.35 -28.66 -30.82
C GLU A 93 -13.01 -29.58 -29.77
N GLU A 94 -12.80 -30.91 -29.86
CA GLU A 94 -13.40 -31.90 -28.95
C GLU A 94 -12.49 -32.29 -27.78
N ASP A 95 -11.17 -32.15 -27.92
CA ASP A 95 -10.21 -32.49 -26.87
C ASP A 95 -9.87 -31.28 -25.97
N PRO A 96 -10.27 -31.27 -24.69
CA PRO A 96 -10.10 -30.11 -23.80
C PRO A 96 -8.62 -29.75 -23.55
N ASP A 97 -7.71 -30.69 -23.77
CA ASP A 97 -6.28 -30.54 -23.53
C ASP A 97 -5.51 -30.00 -24.75
N LEU A 98 -6.12 -30.01 -25.95
CA LEU A 98 -5.53 -29.50 -27.20
C LEU A 98 -6.03 -28.11 -27.60
N ILE A 99 -6.92 -27.51 -26.81
CA ILE A 99 -7.44 -26.17 -27.07
C ILE A 99 -6.30 -25.16 -26.97
N ASN A 100 -6.01 -24.48 -28.09
CA ASN A 100 -5.04 -23.40 -28.11
C ASN A 100 -5.38 -22.33 -27.05
N PRO A 101 -4.48 -22.04 -26.09
CA PRO A 101 -4.75 -21.10 -25.00
C PRO A 101 -4.97 -19.65 -25.48
N ASN A 102 -4.56 -19.31 -26.70
CA ASN A 102 -4.84 -18.02 -27.34
C ASN A 102 -6.16 -18.00 -28.14
N HIS A 103 -6.93 -19.09 -28.15
CA HIS A 103 -8.23 -19.13 -28.82
C HIS A 103 -9.30 -18.39 -28.01
N VAL A 104 -9.94 -17.39 -28.62
CA VAL A 104 -10.99 -16.60 -27.98
C VAL A 104 -12.30 -17.40 -27.94
N GLN A 105 -12.53 -18.14 -26.86
CA GLN A 105 -13.74 -18.95 -26.65
C GLN A 105 -15.03 -18.12 -26.54
N LYS A 106 -14.95 -16.89 -26.01
CA LYS A 106 -16.11 -16.00 -25.81
C LYS A 106 -15.77 -14.57 -26.21
N LYS A 107 -16.51 -14.04 -27.19
CA LYS A 107 -16.43 -12.63 -27.60
C LYS A 107 -17.32 -11.82 -26.64
N LEU A 108 -16.71 -11.11 -25.69
CA LEU A 108 -17.43 -10.23 -24.78
C LEU A 108 -18.02 -9.05 -25.55
N ASN A 109 -19.31 -8.77 -25.34
CA ASN A 109 -19.96 -7.59 -25.91
C ASN A 109 -19.89 -6.41 -24.94
N ILE A 110 -20.14 -5.20 -25.44
CA ILE A 110 -20.11 -3.96 -24.66
C ILE A 110 -21.07 -4.02 -23.45
N SER A 111 -22.17 -4.76 -23.57
CA SER A 111 -23.13 -5.02 -22.48
C SER A 111 -22.52 -5.84 -21.33
N ASP A 112 -21.57 -6.74 -21.61
CA ASP A 112 -20.97 -7.65 -20.62
C ASP A 112 -19.89 -6.97 -19.78
N LEU A 113 -19.42 -5.79 -20.21
CA LEU A 113 -18.47 -4.97 -19.45
C LEU A 113 -19.11 -4.27 -18.25
N ASN A 114 -20.43 -4.08 -18.27
CA ASN A 114 -21.20 -3.46 -17.17
C ASN A 114 -21.76 -4.49 -16.18
N ALA A 115 -21.57 -5.79 -16.42
CA ALA A 115 -21.98 -6.82 -15.48
C ALA A 115 -21.07 -6.79 -14.24
N PRO A 116 -21.61 -6.96 -13.02
CA PRO A 116 -20.82 -7.00 -11.81
C PRO A 116 -19.83 -8.17 -11.88
N ARG A 117 -18.55 -7.84 -12.11
CA ARG A 117 -17.47 -8.82 -12.09
C ARG A 117 -17.13 -9.14 -10.65
N GLU A 118 -17.00 -10.43 -10.37
CA GLU A 118 -16.37 -10.86 -9.13
C GLU A 118 -14.95 -10.31 -9.08
N LEU A 119 -14.61 -9.69 -7.95
CA LEU A 119 -13.28 -9.13 -7.74
C LEU A 119 -12.24 -10.22 -7.94
N THR A 120 -11.18 -9.88 -8.67
CA THR A 120 -10.02 -10.76 -8.82
C THR A 120 -9.46 -11.07 -7.43
N ARG A 121 -8.80 -12.22 -7.27
CA ARG A 121 -8.18 -12.62 -5.98
C ARG A 121 -7.36 -11.48 -5.36
N ARG A 122 -6.57 -10.80 -6.19
CA ARG A 122 -5.78 -9.63 -5.80
C ARG A 122 -6.64 -8.47 -5.27
N GLU A 123 -7.76 -8.18 -5.91
CA GLU A 123 -8.68 -7.13 -5.44
C GLU A 123 -9.42 -7.52 -4.16
N LYS A 124 -9.74 -8.79 -3.96
CA LYS A 124 -10.32 -9.30 -2.70
C LYS A 124 -9.34 -9.11 -1.54
N GLU A 125 -8.10 -9.57 -1.70
CA GLU A 125 -7.06 -9.41 -0.68
C GLU A 125 -6.75 -7.93 -0.38
N GLN A 126 -6.77 -7.06 -1.40
CA GLN A 126 -6.61 -5.61 -1.20
C GLN A 126 -7.77 -5.00 -0.40
N LYS A 127 -9.01 -5.39 -0.67
CA LYS A 127 -10.17 -4.93 0.11
C LYS A 127 -10.13 -5.44 1.54
N GLU A 128 -9.79 -6.70 1.74
CA GLU A 128 -9.65 -7.26 3.09
C GLU A 128 -8.54 -6.57 3.88
N LYS A 129 -7.40 -6.24 3.23
CA LYS A 129 -6.33 -5.45 3.84
C LYS A 129 -6.78 -4.03 4.18
N ALA A 130 -7.59 -3.40 3.34
CA ALA A 130 -8.18 -2.09 3.62
C ALA A 130 -9.17 -2.17 4.80
N ASP A 131 -10.09 -3.13 4.78
CA ASP A 131 -11.08 -3.36 5.83
C ASP A 131 -10.41 -3.68 7.18
N ALA A 132 -9.34 -4.48 7.18
CA ALA A 132 -8.56 -4.79 8.38
C ALA A 132 -7.89 -3.53 8.95
N LYS A 133 -7.31 -2.68 8.11
CA LYS A 133 -6.77 -1.38 8.53
C LYS A 133 -7.86 -0.48 9.10
N GLU A 134 -9.01 -0.37 8.44
CA GLU A 134 -10.12 0.44 8.92
C GLU A 134 -10.66 -0.07 10.26
N ARG A 135 -10.77 -1.39 10.44
CA ARG A 135 -11.14 -2.00 11.72
C ARG A 135 -10.13 -1.68 12.81
N TYR A 136 -8.83 -1.80 12.51
CA TYR A 136 -7.76 -1.44 13.45
C TYR A 136 -7.87 0.03 13.85
N TRP A 137 -7.96 0.94 12.87
CA TRP A 137 -8.11 2.37 13.10
C TRP A 137 -9.36 2.69 13.91
N LYS A 138 -10.50 2.06 13.60
CA LYS A 138 -11.75 2.22 14.34
C LYS A 138 -11.60 1.77 15.80
N LEU A 139 -10.94 0.64 16.06
CA LEU A 139 -10.67 0.17 17.42
C LEU A 139 -9.66 1.05 18.15
N HIS A 140 -8.66 1.58 17.44
CA HIS A 140 -7.64 2.46 17.99
C HIS A 140 -8.26 3.80 18.42
N VAL A 141 -9.08 4.41 17.57
CA VAL A 141 -9.84 5.63 17.90
C VAL A 141 -10.79 5.38 19.08
N GLN A 142 -11.38 4.18 19.19
CA GLN A 142 -12.21 3.80 20.34
C GLN A 142 -11.40 3.56 21.63
N GLY A 143 -10.07 3.57 21.58
CA GLY A 143 -9.22 3.27 22.74
C GLY A 143 -9.15 1.79 23.11
N LYS A 144 -9.51 0.89 22.18
CA LYS A 144 -9.59 -0.56 22.44
C LYS A 144 -8.33 -1.33 22.04
N THR A 145 -7.47 -0.75 21.21
CA THR A 145 -6.13 -1.30 20.95
C THR A 145 -5.25 -1.14 22.19
N ASP A 146 -4.27 -2.03 22.35
CA ASP A 146 -3.43 -2.01 23.55
C ASP A 146 -2.54 -0.76 23.61
N GLU A 147 -2.12 -0.25 22.45
CA GLU A 147 -1.46 1.07 22.31
C GLU A 147 -2.34 2.19 22.87
N ALA A 148 -3.59 2.30 22.40
CA ALA A 148 -4.48 3.37 22.81
C ALA A 148 -4.88 3.25 24.29
N LYS A 149 -5.04 2.03 24.82
CA LYS A 149 -5.24 1.80 26.26
C LYS A 149 -4.05 2.28 27.08
N ALA A 150 -2.83 1.98 26.63
CA ALA A 150 -1.61 2.42 27.31
C ALA A 150 -1.54 3.95 27.35
N ASP A 151 -1.80 4.62 26.24
CA ASP A 151 -1.83 6.09 26.17
C ASP A 151 -2.93 6.69 27.05
N LEU A 152 -4.14 6.12 27.03
CA LEU A 152 -5.22 6.56 27.92
C LEU A 152 -4.85 6.38 29.39
N SER A 153 -4.19 5.27 29.75
CA SER A 153 -3.71 5.02 31.12
C SER A 153 -2.65 6.05 31.55
N ARG A 154 -1.73 6.40 30.63
CA ARG A 154 -0.71 7.42 30.87
C ARG A 154 -1.35 8.80 31.07
N LEU A 155 -2.30 9.16 30.23
CA LEU A 155 -3.06 10.40 30.37
C LEU A 155 -3.89 10.43 31.65
N ALA A 156 -4.48 9.31 32.07
CA ALA A 156 -5.22 9.21 33.32
C ALA A 156 -4.33 9.46 34.54
N LYS A 157 -3.10 8.91 34.57
CA LYS A 157 -2.11 9.19 35.63
C LYS A 157 -1.79 10.68 35.72
N ILE A 158 -1.52 11.33 34.58
CA ILE A 158 -1.23 12.77 34.53
C ILE A 158 -2.43 13.60 35.01
N ARG A 159 -3.66 13.22 34.62
CA ARG A 159 -4.88 13.89 35.11
C ARG A 159 -5.01 13.75 36.63
N ALA A 160 -4.81 12.55 37.16
CA ALA A 160 -4.87 12.29 38.60
C ALA A 160 -3.80 13.07 39.38
N GLU A 161 -2.57 13.12 38.88
CA GLU A 161 -1.48 13.91 39.49
C GLU A 161 -1.78 15.40 39.48
N ARG A 162 -2.32 15.92 38.37
CA ARG A 162 -2.71 17.33 38.26
C ARG A 162 -3.87 17.66 39.20
N GLU A 163 -4.88 16.81 39.26
CA GLU A 163 -6.03 16.99 40.14
C GLU A 163 -5.59 16.93 41.61
N ALA A 164 -4.77 15.96 42.00
CA ALA A 164 -4.22 15.87 43.35
C ALA A 164 -3.35 17.09 43.70
N ALA A 165 -2.53 17.59 42.77
CA ALA A 165 -1.74 18.81 42.98
C ALA A 165 -2.63 20.05 43.11
N GLN A 166 -3.69 20.17 42.30
CA GLN A 166 -4.66 21.26 42.42
C GLN A 166 -5.45 21.19 43.73
N ALA A 167 -5.88 20.00 44.15
CA ALA A 167 -6.56 19.77 45.41
C ALA A 167 -5.65 20.13 46.60
N LYS A 168 -4.39 19.72 46.58
CA LYS A 168 -3.39 20.11 47.60
C LYS A 168 -3.20 21.62 47.66
N ARG A 169 -3.06 22.29 46.51
CA ARG A 169 -2.95 23.77 46.45
C ARG A 169 -4.19 24.48 46.98
N LYS A 170 -5.39 23.97 46.66
CA LYS A 170 -6.67 24.52 47.16
C LYS A 170 -6.79 24.33 48.68
N ALA A 171 -6.50 23.13 49.18
CA ALA A 171 -6.55 22.83 50.62
C ALA A 171 -5.55 23.68 51.41
N GLU A 172 -4.32 23.86 50.91
CA GLU A 172 -3.33 24.73 51.56
C GLU A 172 -3.77 26.21 51.55
N ALA A 173 -4.33 26.68 50.43
CA ALA A 173 -4.85 28.04 50.33
C ALA A 173 -6.04 28.28 51.28
N GLU A 174 -6.96 27.32 51.37
CA GLU A 174 -8.11 27.37 52.29
C GLU A 174 -7.66 27.32 53.76
N ALA A 175 -6.73 26.44 54.12
CA ALA A 175 -6.17 26.38 55.47
C ALA A 175 -5.48 27.71 55.86
N LYS A 176 -4.69 28.28 54.93
CA LYS A 176 -4.04 29.57 55.14
C LYS A 176 -5.04 30.72 55.27
N ALA A 177 -6.13 30.68 54.50
CA ALA A 177 -7.21 31.66 54.59
C ALA A 177 -7.94 31.56 55.94
N GLN A 178 -8.31 30.35 56.37
CA GLN A 178 -8.94 30.10 57.67
C GLN A 178 -8.05 30.53 58.83
N GLU A 179 -6.74 30.24 58.78
CA GLU A 179 -5.80 30.73 59.80
C GLU A 179 -5.70 32.26 59.80
N ALA A 180 -5.68 32.90 58.63
CA ALA A 180 -5.65 34.35 58.53
C ALA A 180 -6.93 34.98 59.07
N GLU A 181 -8.09 34.38 58.81
CA GLU A 181 -9.38 34.79 59.36
C GLU A 181 -9.45 34.59 60.87
N ALA A 182 -9.01 33.44 61.38
CA ALA A 182 -8.94 33.17 62.81
C ALA A 182 -8.01 34.17 63.52
N LYS A 183 -6.83 34.47 62.94
CA LYS A 183 -5.91 35.50 63.46
C LYS A 183 -6.55 36.89 63.45
N LYS A 184 -7.25 37.26 62.38
CA LYS A 184 -7.98 38.55 62.31
C LYS A 184 -9.10 38.63 63.35
N ALA A 185 -9.89 37.57 63.51
CA ALA A 185 -10.97 37.50 64.49
C ALA A 185 -10.42 37.61 65.93
N ALA A 186 -9.34 36.89 66.25
CA ALA A 186 -8.68 36.99 67.55
C ALA A 186 -8.10 38.39 67.82
N GLN A 187 -7.55 39.05 66.80
CA GLN A 187 -7.07 40.43 66.92
C GLN A 187 -8.21 41.43 67.15
N LEU A 188 -9.36 41.25 66.50
CA LEU A 188 -10.56 42.06 66.72
C LEU A 188 -11.10 41.90 68.14
N ALA A 189 -11.22 40.66 68.62
CA ALA A 189 -11.68 40.36 69.98
C ALA A 189 -10.74 40.88 71.07
N LYS A 190 -9.43 41.01 70.79
CA LYS A 190 -8.46 41.60 71.73
C LYS A 190 -8.52 43.14 71.75
N ARG A 191 -9.10 43.77 70.73
CA ARG A 191 -9.20 45.24 70.59
C ARG A 191 -10.54 45.80 71.09
N SER A 192 -11.55 44.95 71.29
CA SER A 192 -12.84 45.27 71.93
C SER A 192 -12.73 45.13 73.45
#